data_AF-A0A2N3L3U6-F1
#
_entry.id   AF-A0A2N3L3U6-F1
#
_cell.length_a   1.000
_cell.length_b   1.000
_cell.length_c   1.000
_cell.angle_alpha   90.00
_cell.angle_beta   90.00
_cell.angle_gamma   90.00
#
_symmetry.space_group_name_H-M   'P 1'
#
loop_
_entity.id
_entity.type
_entity.pdbx_description
1 polymer ?
#
loop_
_entity_poly.entity_id
_entity_poly.type
_entity_poly.pdbx_seq_one_letter_code
_entity_poly.pdbx_strand_id
1 'polypeptide(L)'
;MAVRSFRQHLEISLREAANDNLDVDATADTIITDLRVAGFAIKRACDPVDYALPIMVIHSPDKGTAGSFDALPHVKAASVDDLLGHAGWLVVWTEHGRARSAWFDHEGASRKLPDYRVVNPKTPCAGSAYVPLPNGKFVEVA
;
A
#
# COMPACT_ATOMS: atom_id res chain seq x y z
N MET A 1 -4.75 8.21 35.92
CA MET A 1 -4.83 8.87 34.61
C MET A 1 -5.81 8.08 33.75
N ALA A 2 -6.87 8.69 33.25
CA ALA A 2 -7.77 8.01 32.31
C ALA A 2 -7.04 7.78 30.99
N VAL A 3 -6.92 6.52 30.56
CA VAL A 3 -6.33 6.16 29.27
C VAL A 3 -7.30 6.66 28.19
N ARG A 4 -6.90 7.70 27.46
CA ARG A 4 -7.66 8.19 26.30
C ARG A 4 -7.71 7.09 25.24
N SER A 5 -8.84 6.92 24.57
CA SER A 5 -8.99 5.93 23.51
C SER A 5 -8.22 6.31 22.25
N PHE A 6 -8.00 5.35 21.34
CA PHE A 6 -7.37 5.59 20.03
C PHE A 6 -8.07 6.71 19.26
N ARG A 7 -9.41 6.64 19.20
CA ARG A 7 -10.23 7.65 18.51
C ARG A 7 -10.00 9.06 19.04
N GLN A 8 -9.89 9.21 20.36
CA GLN A 8 -9.63 10.50 20.99
C GLN A 8 -8.23 11.04 20.66
N HIS A 9 -7.21 10.19 20.59
CA HIS A 9 -5.88 10.62 20.15
C HIS A 9 -5.88 11.03 18.67
N LEU A 10 -6.50 10.22 17.81
CA LEU A 10 -6.58 10.52 16.38
C LEU A 10 -7.32 11.84 16.12
N GLU A 11 -8.45 12.08 16.79
CA GLU A 11 -9.22 13.33 16.65
C GLU A 11 -8.41 14.56 17.12
N ILE A 12 -7.59 14.43 18.17
CA ILE A 12 -6.71 15.50 18.64
C ILE A 12 -5.60 15.76 17.62
N SER A 13 -4.88 14.72 17.18
CA SER A 13 -3.79 14.85 16.21
C SER A 13 -4.26 15.42 14.87
N LEU A 14 -5.44 15.00 14.38
CA LEU A 14 -6.03 15.56 13.17
C LEU A 14 -6.36 17.05 13.33
N ARG A 15 -6.89 17.45 14.49
CA ARG A 15 -7.22 18.84 14.78
C ARG A 15 -5.97 19.70 14.91
N GLU A 16 -4.92 19.20 15.55
CA GLU A 16 -3.65 19.90 15.73
C GLU A 16 -2.95 20.06 14.38
N ALA A 17 -2.82 18.98 13.60
CA ALA A 17 -2.21 19.04 12.28
C ALA A 17 -2.98 19.95 11.30
N ALA A 18 -4.31 20.04 11.41
CA ALA A 18 -5.11 20.99 10.61
C ALA A 18 -4.81 22.46 10.91
N ASN A 19 -4.26 22.79 12.09
CA ASN A 19 -3.88 24.16 12.45
C ASN A 19 -2.45 24.51 12.02
N ASP A 20 -1.60 23.52 11.78
CA ASP A 20 -0.17 23.72 11.55
C ASP A 20 0.16 24.16 10.11
N ASN A 21 -0.84 24.29 9.24
CA ASN A 21 -0.71 24.76 7.85
C ASN A 21 0.41 24.03 7.07
N LEU A 22 0.55 22.73 7.34
CA LEU A 22 1.56 21.83 6.78
C LEU A 22 1.10 21.30 5.41
N ASP A 23 2.06 20.79 4.62
CA ASP A 23 1.74 19.96 3.46
C ASP A 23 1.20 18.58 3.90
N VAL A 24 0.68 17.81 2.95
CA VAL A 24 0.01 16.52 3.22
C VAL A 24 0.96 15.50 3.83
N ASP A 25 2.23 15.49 3.39
CA ASP A 25 3.23 14.54 3.84
C ASP A 25 3.68 14.88 5.28
N ALA A 26 3.95 16.15 5.57
CA ALA A 26 4.28 16.62 6.91
C ALA A 26 3.11 16.46 7.89
N THR A 27 1.87 16.65 7.42
CA THR A 27 0.65 16.38 8.20
C THR A 27 0.57 14.91 8.58
N ALA A 28 0.81 14.00 7.63
CA ALA A 28 0.80 12.56 7.88
C ALA A 28 1.90 12.16 8.88
N ASP A 29 3.10 12.70 8.76
CA ASP A 29 4.22 12.44 9.66
C ASP A 29 3.95 12.90 11.10
N THR A 30 3.32 14.06 11.28
CA THR A 30 2.89 14.56 12.60
C THR A 30 1.87 13.62 13.24
N ILE A 31 0.83 13.24 12.50
CA ILE A 31 -0.20 12.30 13.00
C ILE A 31 0.43 10.95 13.36
N ILE A 32 1.34 10.44 12.53
CA ILE A 32 2.07 9.19 12.79
C ILE A 32 2.90 9.31 14.07
N THR A 33 3.58 10.44 14.26
CA THR A 33 4.42 10.69 15.43
C THR A 33 3.59 10.74 16.71
N ASP A 34 2.47 11.46 16.71
CA ASP A 34 1.59 11.57 17.88
C ASP A 34 1.01 10.23 18.30
N LEU A 35 0.50 9.46 17.33
CA LEU A 35 -0.04 8.13 17.57
C LEU A 35 1.04 7.18 18.10
N ARG A 36 2.29 7.31 17.65
CA ARG A 36 3.42 6.53 18.17
C ARG A 36 3.77 6.91 19.60
N VAL A 37 3.79 8.21 19.93
CA VAL A 37 4.02 8.72 21.31
C VAL A 37 2.91 8.25 22.25
N ALA A 38 1.67 8.17 21.76
CA ALA A 38 0.53 7.63 22.50
C ALA A 38 0.59 6.09 22.69
N GLY A 39 1.62 5.42 22.16
CA GLY A 39 1.86 3.99 22.33
C GLY A 39 1.13 3.10 21.31
N PHE A 40 0.59 3.67 20.23
CA PHE A 40 -0.02 2.87 19.16
C PHE A 40 1.03 2.38 18.16
N ALA A 41 0.89 1.12 17.75
CA ALA A 41 1.70 0.54 16.68
C ALA A 41 1.14 0.95 15.32
N ILE A 42 1.92 1.71 14.56
CA ILE A 42 1.58 2.05 13.17
C ILE A 42 2.27 1.05 12.26
N LYS A 43 1.47 0.24 11.58
CA LYS A 43 1.94 -0.67 10.55
C LYS A 43 1.65 -0.05 9.20
N ARG A 44 2.63 -0.05 8.30
CA ARG A 44 2.40 0.30 6.90
C ARG A 44 1.36 -0.65 6.31
N ALA A 45 0.44 -0.12 5.51
CA ALA A 45 -0.59 -0.94 4.86
C ALA A 45 0.04 -2.03 3.98
N CYS A 46 1.20 -1.73 3.37
CA CYS A 46 1.98 -2.69 2.61
C CYS A 46 3.48 -2.52 2.89
N ASP A 47 4.19 -3.63 2.83
CA ASP A 47 5.65 -3.66 2.92
C ASP A 47 6.27 -3.12 1.61
N PRO A 48 7.42 -2.43 1.65
CA PRO A 48 8.12 -2.01 0.43
C PRO A 48 8.44 -3.20 -0.48
N VAL A 49 8.49 -2.95 -1.79
CA VAL A 49 8.74 -3.99 -2.80
C VAL A 49 10.24 -4.14 -3.03
N ASP A 50 10.73 -5.36 -2.84
CA ASP A 50 12.03 -5.80 -3.31
C ASP A 50 11.91 -6.42 -4.70
N TYR A 51 12.26 -5.64 -5.73
CA TYR A 51 12.24 -6.06 -7.12
C TYR A 51 13.32 -7.10 -7.49
N ALA A 52 14.21 -7.47 -6.56
CA ALA A 52 15.13 -8.60 -6.76
C ALA A 52 14.48 -9.95 -6.44
N LEU A 53 13.36 -9.96 -5.71
CA LEU A 53 12.58 -11.15 -5.41
C LEU A 53 11.47 -11.34 -6.46
N PRO A 54 10.82 -12.52 -6.53
CA PRO A 54 9.60 -12.67 -7.30
C PRO A 54 8.58 -11.59 -6.93
N ILE A 55 7.88 -11.08 -7.92
CA ILE A 55 6.85 -10.04 -7.76
C ILE A 55 5.55 -10.47 -8.41
N MET A 56 4.46 -9.88 -7.94
CA MET A 56 3.12 -10.09 -8.45
C MET A 56 2.42 -8.73 -8.56
N VAL A 57 1.61 -8.55 -9.60
CA VAL A 57 0.76 -7.38 -9.77
C VAL A 57 -0.64 -7.73 -9.28
N ILE A 58 -1.14 -6.98 -8.30
CA ILE A 58 -2.50 -7.05 -7.80
C ILE A 58 -3.30 -5.94 -8.47
N HIS A 59 -4.45 -6.30 -9.02
CA HIS A 59 -5.47 -5.39 -9.49
C HIS A 59 -6.63 -5.38 -8.49
N SER A 60 -6.92 -4.23 -7.90
CA SER A 60 -7.97 -4.06 -6.89
C SER A 60 -8.81 -2.81 -7.20
N PRO A 61 -9.65 -2.86 -8.24
CA PRO A 61 -10.47 -1.72 -8.63
C PRO A 61 -11.63 -1.52 -7.64
N ASP A 62 -12.06 -0.27 -7.45
CA ASP A 62 -13.24 0.07 -6.63
C ASP A 62 -14.53 -0.63 -7.11
N LYS A 63 -14.60 -0.92 -8.42
CA LYS A 63 -15.70 -1.64 -9.06
C LYS A 63 -15.14 -2.63 -10.08
N GLY A 64 -15.55 -3.89 -9.99
CA GLY A 64 -15.18 -4.93 -10.94
C GLY A 64 -14.52 -6.13 -10.27
N THR A 65 -13.78 -6.92 -11.06
CA THR A 65 -13.12 -8.14 -10.61
C THR A 65 -11.69 -7.82 -10.19
N ALA A 66 -11.38 -8.04 -8.92
CA ALA A 66 -10.01 -8.04 -8.43
C ALA A 66 -9.25 -9.26 -8.98
N GLY A 67 -7.95 -9.10 -9.18
CA GLY A 67 -7.09 -10.15 -9.75
C GLY A 67 -5.67 -10.05 -9.25
N SER A 68 -4.93 -11.14 -9.40
CA SER A 68 -3.49 -11.18 -9.17
C SER A 68 -2.82 -11.85 -10.35
N PHE A 69 -1.69 -11.29 -10.78
CA PHE A 69 -0.98 -11.69 -11.99
C PHE A 69 0.50 -11.79 -11.70
N ASP A 70 1.11 -12.90 -12.11
CA ASP A 70 2.56 -13.04 -12.09
C ASP A 70 3.19 -11.95 -12.95
N ALA A 71 4.26 -11.35 -12.42
CA ALA A 71 4.87 -10.18 -13.01
C ALA A 71 6.40 -10.29 -13.00
N LEU A 72 7.04 -9.57 -13.92
CA LEU A 72 8.49 -9.55 -14.05
C LEU A 72 8.98 -8.09 -14.09
N PRO A 73 10.00 -7.75 -13.27
CA PRO A 73 10.67 -6.47 -13.37
C PRO A 73 11.58 -6.49 -14.59
N HIS A 74 11.46 -5.48 -15.45
CA HIS A 74 12.21 -5.41 -16.71
C HIS A 74 13.40 -4.46 -16.62
N VAL A 75 13.18 -3.21 -16.21
CA VAL A 75 14.24 -2.21 -16.13
C VAL A 75 14.00 -1.26 -14.97
N LYS A 76 15.09 -0.86 -14.30
CA LYS A 76 15.08 0.21 -13.30
C LYS A 76 15.52 1.52 -13.95
N ALA A 77 14.80 2.59 -13.68
CA ALA A 77 15.18 3.94 -14.05
C ALA A 77 15.31 4.81 -12.78
N ALA A 78 16.30 5.70 -12.77
CA ALA A 78 16.56 6.59 -11.63
C ALA A 78 15.53 7.74 -11.52
N SER A 79 14.88 8.10 -12.63
CA SER A 79 13.87 9.15 -12.70
C SER A 79 12.85 8.78 -13.79
N VAL A 80 11.58 8.71 -13.42
CA VAL A 80 10.48 8.34 -14.30
C VAL A 80 9.40 9.42 -14.24
N ASP A 81 9.01 9.98 -15.39
CA ASP A 81 8.01 11.05 -15.46
C ASP A 81 6.65 10.62 -14.87
N ASP A 82 6.26 9.36 -15.11
CA ASP A 82 5.04 8.75 -14.56
C ASP A 82 5.02 8.70 -13.02
N LEU A 83 6.20 8.80 -12.40
CA LEU A 83 6.41 8.80 -10.96
C LEU A 83 6.95 10.17 -10.48
N LEU A 84 6.68 11.27 -11.21
CA LEU A 84 7.14 12.62 -10.89
C LEU A 84 8.66 12.76 -10.72
N GLY A 85 9.43 12.00 -11.51
CA GLY A 85 10.89 12.03 -11.46
C GLY A 85 11.50 11.18 -10.35
N HIS A 86 10.68 10.42 -9.60
CA HIS A 86 11.20 9.40 -8.68
C HIS A 86 11.72 8.17 -9.43
N ALA A 87 12.63 7.45 -8.77
CA ALA A 87 13.13 6.17 -9.26
C ALA A 87 12.02 5.12 -9.26
N GLY A 88 12.03 4.26 -10.29
CA GLY A 88 11.02 3.23 -10.44
C GLY A 88 11.47 2.05 -11.28
N TRP A 89 10.64 1.02 -11.28
CA TRP A 89 10.81 -0.19 -12.07
C TRP A 89 9.69 -0.33 -13.09
N LEU A 90 10.07 -0.63 -14.33
CA LEU A 90 9.12 -1.04 -15.35
C LEU A 90 8.79 -2.50 -15.10
N VAL A 91 7.53 -2.78 -14.82
CA VAL A 91 7.03 -4.13 -14.56
C VAL A 91 6.13 -4.55 -15.70
N VAL A 92 6.28 -5.79 -16.15
CA VAL A 92 5.47 -6.41 -17.21
C VAL A 92 4.71 -7.60 -16.62
N TRP A 93 3.42 -7.73 -16.94
CA TRP A 93 2.58 -8.85 -16.53
C TRP A 93 1.63 -9.24 -17.64
N THR A 94 1.01 -10.43 -17.54
CA THR A 94 -0.01 -10.88 -18.49
C THR A 94 -1.37 -10.92 -17.80
N GLU A 95 -2.32 -10.17 -18.35
CA GLU A 95 -3.69 -10.08 -17.86
C GLU A 95 -4.65 -10.48 -18.99
N HIS A 96 -5.46 -11.51 -18.75
CA HIS A 96 -6.44 -12.01 -19.72
C HIS A 96 -5.84 -12.28 -21.12
N GLY A 97 -4.61 -12.82 -21.17
CA GLY A 97 -3.90 -13.13 -22.41
C GLY A 97 -3.28 -11.91 -23.11
N ARG A 98 -3.29 -10.73 -22.49
CA ARG A 98 -2.62 -9.53 -23.01
C ARG A 98 -1.47 -9.12 -22.11
N ALA A 99 -0.30 -8.88 -22.71
CA ALA A 99 0.82 -8.28 -21.99
C ALA A 99 0.51 -6.82 -21.66
N ARG A 100 0.79 -6.43 -20.42
CA ARG A 100 0.68 -5.07 -19.90
C ARG A 100 1.98 -4.67 -19.25
N SER A 101 2.24 -3.37 -19.20
CA SER A 101 3.44 -2.83 -18.57
C SER A 101 3.17 -1.47 -17.96
N ALA A 102 3.77 -1.20 -16.81
CA ALA A 102 3.70 0.11 -16.16
C ALA A 102 4.90 0.33 -15.24
N TRP A 103 5.12 1.60 -14.88
CA TRP A 103 6.12 2.00 -13.91
C TRP A 103 5.55 1.97 -12.50
N PHE A 104 6.30 1.37 -11.59
CA PHE A 104 5.98 1.30 -10.17
C PHE A 104 7.16 1.80 -9.33
N ASP A 105 6.84 2.47 -8.23
CA ASP A 105 7.83 2.97 -7.26
C ASP A 105 8.28 1.88 -6.27
N HIS A 106 9.10 2.26 -5.30
CA HIS A 106 9.58 1.35 -4.24
C HIS A 106 8.48 0.83 -3.31
N GLU A 107 7.31 1.47 -3.28
CA GLU A 107 6.15 1.01 -2.52
C GLU A 107 5.23 0.10 -3.36
N GLY A 108 5.61 -0.14 -4.62
CA GLY A 108 4.83 -0.92 -5.57
C GLY A 108 3.63 -0.16 -6.11
N ALA A 109 3.56 1.16 -5.94
CA ALA A 109 2.46 1.98 -6.43
C ALA A 109 2.78 2.56 -7.81
N SER A 110 1.74 2.74 -8.62
CA SER A 110 1.82 3.46 -9.90
C SER A 110 0.86 4.63 -9.87
N ARG A 111 1.33 5.84 -10.23
CA ARG A 111 0.44 7.01 -10.31
C ARG A 111 -0.50 6.96 -11.51
N LYS A 112 -0.10 6.29 -12.59
CA LYS A 112 -0.96 6.14 -13.78
C LYS A 112 -2.01 5.04 -13.62
N LEU A 113 -1.73 4.04 -12.79
CA LEU A 113 -2.60 2.89 -12.55
C LEU A 113 -2.84 2.74 -11.04
N PRO A 114 -3.68 3.60 -10.43
CA PRO A 114 -3.90 3.59 -8.98
C PRO A 114 -4.56 2.30 -8.49
N ASP A 115 -5.32 1.62 -9.34
CA ASP A 115 -5.97 0.32 -9.03
C ASP A 115 -4.99 -0.86 -9.08
N TYR A 116 -3.76 -0.64 -9.51
CA TYR A 116 -2.73 -1.67 -9.65
C TYR A 116 -1.61 -1.44 -8.65
N ARG A 117 -1.13 -2.54 -8.07
CA ARG A 117 -0.01 -2.52 -7.15
C ARG A 117 0.91 -3.71 -7.39
N VAL A 118 2.21 -3.49 -7.30
CA VAL A 118 3.20 -4.56 -7.24
C VAL A 118 3.43 -4.95 -5.78
N VAL A 119 3.52 -6.25 -5.52
CA VAL A 119 3.91 -6.78 -4.21
C VAL A 119 4.90 -7.92 -4.41
N ASN A 120 5.75 -8.16 -3.42
CA ASN A 120 6.38 -9.47 -3.29
C ASN A 120 5.32 -10.43 -2.74
N PRO A 121 5.03 -11.55 -3.43
CA PRO A 121 4.15 -12.56 -2.87
C PRO A 121 4.81 -13.06 -1.58
N LYS A 122 4.12 -12.88 -0.45
CA LYS A 122 4.54 -13.56 0.78
C LYS A 122 4.48 -15.04 0.45
N THR A 123 5.56 -15.77 0.70
CA THR A 123 5.57 -17.24 0.63
C THR A 123 4.26 -17.70 1.25
N PRO A 124 3.36 -18.37 0.51
CA PRO A 124 2.08 -18.73 1.09
C PRO A 124 2.38 -19.64 2.26
N CYS A 125 2.14 -19.17 3.48
CA CYS A 125 1.81 -20.08 4.56
C CYS A 125 0.58 -20.83 4.03
N ALA A 126 0.74 -22.11 3.71
CA ALA A 126 -0.35 -22.96 3.27
C ALA A 126 -1.52 -22.79 4.27
N GLY A 127 -2.62 -22.14 3.85
CA GLY A 127 -3.82 -22.04 4.69
C GLY A 127 -4.70 -20.79 4.57
N SER A 128 -4.25 -19.64 4.02
CA SER A 128 -5.13 -18.46 3.97
C SER A 128 -6.03 -18.48 2.72
N ALA A 129 -7.07 -19.30 2.74
CA ALA A 129 -8.19 -19.14 1.83
C ALA A 129 -8.96 -17.88 2.22
N TYR A 130 -8.83 -16.83 1.41
CA TYR A 130 -9.65 -15.63 1.54
C TYR A 130 -11.07 -15.96 1.08
N VAL A 131 -11.97 -16.25 2.02
CA VAL A 131 -13.40 -16.37 1.76
C VAL A 131 -14.08 -15.09 2.27
N PRO A 132 -14.53 -14.18 1.39
CA PRO A 132 -15.29 -13.02 1.83
C PRO A 132 -16.65 -13.49 2.36
N LEU A 133 -16.90 -13.30 3.66
CA LEU A 133 -18.25 -13.41 4.21
C LEU A 133 -19.00 -12.09 4.04
N PRO A 134 -20.34 -12.11 3.87
CA PRO A 134 -21.10 -10.95 3.39
C PRO A 134 -21.23 -9.79 4.40
N ASN A 135 -20.63 -9.91 5.59
CA ASN A 135 -21.01 -9.09 6.76
C ASN A 135 -19.85 -8.29 7.38
N GLY A 136 -18.73 -8.13 6.67
CA GLY A 136 -17.71 -7.12 7.02
C GLY A 136 -17.07 -7.23 8.42
N LYS A 137 -17.08 -8.40 9.05
CA LYS A 137 -16.37 -8.66 10.31
C LYS A 137 -15.27 -9.69 10.10
N PHE A 138 -14.04 -9.27 10.33
CA PHE A 138 -12.86 -10.11 10.34
C PHE A 138 -12.82 -10.91 11.65
N VAL A 139 -12.61 -12.21 11.56
CA VAL A 139 -12.15 -13.03 12.70
C VAL A 139 -10.77 -13.52 12.32
N GLU A 140 -9.78 -13.12 13.11
CA GLU A 140 -8.46 -13.72 13.09
C GLU A 140 -8.59 -15.13 13.68
N VAL A 141 -8.28 -16.17 12.89
CA VAL A 141 -8.11 -17.53 13.42
C VAL A 141 -6.70 -17.95 13.04
N ALA A 142 -5.95 -18.33 14.08
CA ALA A 142 -4.55 -18.75 14.07
C ALA A 142 -4.28 -19.95 13.14
#